data_AF-A0A7S3GS34-F1
#
_entry.id   AF-A0A7S3GS34-F1
#
_cell.length_a   1.000
_cell.length_b   1.000
_cell.length_c   1.000
_cell.angle_alpha   90.00
_cell.angle_beta   90.00
_cell.angle_gamma   90.00
#
_symmetry.space_group_name_H-M   'P 1'
#
loop_
_entity.id
_entity.type
_entity.pdbx_description
1 polymer ?
#
loop_
_entity_poly.entity_id
_entity_poly.type
_entity_poly.pdbx_seq_one_letter_code
_entity_poly.pdbx_strand_id
1 'polypeptide(L)'
;LLEAQKVAPDDKRVQQELRKVKIELRNVEEQQSRAQVVEIRDSLKRARSESSDDAAREEAVVKLLRQLETTRISWETVMETRIGVELKSCQDGYGAEAQRLCAQILGRLKDESKEQRPMR
;
A
#
# COMPACT_ATOMS: atom_id res chain seq x y z
N LEU A 1 11.68 25.70 9.22
CA LEU A 1 12.33 25.42 7.91
C LEU A 1 11.60 26.07 6.73
N LEU A 2 10.28 25.87 6.57
CA LEU A 2 9.52 26.54 5.50
C LEU A 2 9.56 28.07 5.60
N GLU A 3 9.52 28.65 6.81
CA GLU A 3 9.69 30.09 7.01
C GLU A 3 11.11 30.56 6.69
N ALA A 4 12.14 29.79 7.06
CA ALA A 4 13.53 30.08 6.69
C ALA A 4 13.75 30.03 5.17
N GLN A 5 13.04 29.15 4.45
CA GLN A 5 13.07 29.09 2.98
C GLN A 5 12.46 30.33 2.33
N LYS A 6 11.38 30.88 2.91
CA LYS A 6 10.73 32.09 2.39
C LYS A 6 11.64 33.31 2.56
N VAL A 7 12.45 33.33 3.62
CA VAL A 7 13.34 34.45 3.96
C VAL A 7 14.69 34.36 3.23
N ALA A 8 15.23 33.15 3.04
CA ALA A 8 16.52 32.93 2.38
C ALA A 8 16.46 31.72 1.42
N PRO A 9 15.77 31.84 0.27
CA PRO A 9 15.52 30.72 -0.65
C PRO A 9 16.80 30.16 -1.30
N ASP A 10 17.84 30.98 -1.46
CA ASP A 10 19.11 30.62 -2.08
C ASP A 10 20.18 30.17 -1.08
N ASP A 11 19.88 30.15 0.22
CA ASP A 11 20.81 29.67 1.23
C ASP A 11 21.01 28.16 1.07
N LYS A 12 22.23 27.78 0.67
CA LYS A 12 22.62 26.38 0.43
C LYS A 12 22.38 25.49 1.65
N ARG A 13 22.54 26.00 2.88
CA ARG A 13 22.27 25.25 4.12
C ARG A 13 20.78 25.00 4.29
N VAL A 14 19.96 26.03 4.09
CA VAL A 14 18.48 25.90 4.14
C VAL A 14 17.99 24.94 3.07
N GLN A 15 18.53 25.00 1.85
CA GLN A 15 18.21 24.07 0.77
C GLN A 15 18.62 22.62 1.09
N GLN A 16 19.81 22.40 1.64
CA GLN A 16 20.29 21.07 2.04
C GLN A 16 19.43 20.48 3.15
N GLU A 17 19.12 21.27 4.19
CA GLU A 17 18.30 20.80 5.31
C GLU A 17 16.86 20.48 4.86
N LEU A 18 16.29 21.31 3.96
CA LEU A 18 14.99 21.01 3.36
C LEU A 18 14.99 19.75 2.51
N ARG A 19 16.07 19.48 1.74
CA ARG A 19 16.21 18.23 0.99
C ARG A 19 16.25 17.04 1.93
N LYS A 20 17.01 17.13 3.03
CA LYS A 20 17.09 16.10 4.06
C LYS A 20 15.72 15.82 4.69
N VAL A 21 15.01 16.87 5.14
CA VAL A 21 13.68 16.73 5.74
C VAL A 21 12.66 16.15 4.76
N LYS A 22 12.71 16.54 3.47
CA LYS A 22 11.82 15.94 2.45
C LYS A 22 12.08 14.44 2.25
N ILE A 23 13.34 14.03 2.28
CA ILE A 23 13.70 12.60 2.18
C ILE A 23 13.22 11.85 3.43
N GLU A 24 13.46 12.40 4.62
CA GLU A 24 13.00 11.80 5.88
C GLU A 24 11.48 11.67 5.94
N LEU A 25 10.74 12.71 5.56
CA LEU A 25 9.27 12.66 5.49
C LEU A 25 8.78 11.59 4.51
N ARG A 26 9.38 11.51 3.31
CA ARG A 26 9.06 10.45 2.34
C ARG A 26 9.33 9.06 2.91
N ASN A 27 10.44 8.87 3.62
CA ASN A 27 10.77 7.59 4.24
C ASN A 27 9.76 7.21 5.33
N VAL A 28 9.32 8.17 6.14
CA VAL A 28 8.29 7.94 7.17
C VAL A 28 6.95 7.59 6.54
N GLU A 29 6.53 8.33 5.50
CA GLU A 29 5.29 8.03 4.75
C GLU A 29 5.32 6.62 4.14
N GLU A 30 6.45 6.21 3.56
CA GLU A 30 6.62 4.86 3.01
C GLU A 30 6.57 3.79 4.10
N GLN A 31 7.20 4.02 5.26
CA GLN A 31 7.12 3.11 6.40
C GLN A 31 5.70 2.95 6.93
N GLN A 32 4.93 4.04 7.01
CA GLN A 32 3.53 4.01 7.44
C GLN A 32 2.65 3.26 6.43
N SER A 33 2.80 3.55 5.13
CA SER A 33 2.11 2.81 4.06
C SER A 33 2.40 1.31 4.16
N ARG A 34 3.68 0.93 4.29
CA ARG A 34 4.07 -0.47 4.43
C ARG A 34 3.46 -1.13 5.65
N ALA A 35 3.50 -0.48 6.82
CA ALA A 35 2.91 -1.01 8.05
C ALA A 35 1.40 -1.25 7.90
N GLN A 36 0.68 -0.31 7.28
CA GLN A 36 -0.75 -0.45 6.99
C GLN A 36 -1.02 -1.62 6.04
N VAL A 37 -0.21 -1.81 4.99
CA VAL A 37 -0.36 -2.93 4.05
C VAL A 37 -0.11 -4.27 4.74
N VAL A 38 0.87 -4.35 5.64
CA VAL A 38 1.13 -5.55 6.47
C VAL A 38 -0.09 -5.88 7.32
N GLU A 39 -0.66 -4.89 8.00
CA GLU A 39 -1.84 -5.08 8.84
C GLU A 39 -3.06 -5.56 8.04
N ILE A 40 -3.30 -4.97 6.87
CA ILE A 40 -4.39 -5.39 5.98
C ILE A 40 -4.16 -6.81 5.50
N ARG A 41 -2.95 -7.16 5.05
CA ARG A 41 -2.59 -8.52 4.62
C ARG A 41 -2.86 -9.55 5.72
N ASP A 42 -2.39 -9.29 6.92
CA ASP A 42 -2.54 -10.23 8.04
C ASP A 42 -4.00 -10.35 8.46
N SER A 43 -4.76 -9.26 8.37
CA SER A 43 -6.20 -9.26 8.61
C SER A 43 -6.97 -10.00 7.52
N LEU A 44 -6.57 -9.90 6.24
CA LEU A 44 -7.14 -10.72 5.16
C LEU A 44 -6.89 -12.19 5.43
N LYS A 45 -5.66 -12.58 5.77
CA LYS A 45 -5.31 -13.95 6.10
C LYS A 45 -6.15 -14.49 7.27
N ARG A 46 -6.28 -13.72 8.34
CA ARG A 46 -7.11 -14.10 9.52
C ARG A 46 -8.58 -14.22 9.17
N ALA A 47 -9.15 -13.24 8.45
CA ALA A 47 -10.55 -13.28 8.02
C ALA A 47 -10.83 -14.60 7.28
N ARG A 48 -9.92 -15.00 6.39
CA ARG A 48 -10.03 -16.26 5.65
C ARG A 48 -9.94 -17.53 6.50
N SER A 49 -9.14 -17.53 7.57
CA SER A 49 -8.86 -18.73 8.36
C SER A 49 -9.69 -18.89 9.63
N GLU A 50 -10.22 -17.80 10.20
CA GLU A 50 -10.79 -17.81 11.55
C GLU A 50 -12.31 -17.63 11.60
N SER A 51 -12.95 -17.08 10.56
CA SER A 51 -14.42 -16.92 10.56
C SER A 51 -15.11 -18.26 10.29
N SER A 52 -16.04 -18.70 11.14
CA SER A 52 -16.84 -19.91 10.91
C SER A 52 -18.08 -19.70 10.04
N ASP A 53 -18.47 -18.44 9.81
CA ASP A 53 -19.59 -18.05 8.95
C ASP A 53 -19.05 -17.47 7.63
N ASP A 54 -19.46 -18.06 6.52
CA ASP A 54 -19.03 -17.69 5.16
C ASP A 54 -19.52 -16.29 4.76
N ALA A 55 -20.72 -15.88 5.19
CA ALA A 55 -21.25 -14.55 4.87
C ALA A 55 -20.47 -13.45 5.61
N ALA A 56 -20.25 -13.62 6.92
CA ALA A 56 -19.40 -12.73 7.70
C ALA A 56 -17.95 -12.72 7.21
N ARG A 57 -17.45 -13.86 6.74
CA ARG A 57 -16.10 -13.98 6.15
C ARG A 57 -15.96 -13.14 4.90
N GLU A 58 -16.91 -13.26 3.97
CA GLU A 58 -16.93 -12.48 2.74
C GLU A 58 -17.02 -10.98 3.03
N GLU A 59 -17.91 -10.56 3.92
CA GLU A 59 -18.04 -9.16 4.32
C GLU A 59 -16.73 -8.57 4.88
N ALA A 60 -16.07 -9.31 5.78
CA ALA A 60 -14.79 -8.91 6.35
C ALA A 60 -13.69 -8.77 5.27
N VAL A 61 -13.62 -9.73 4.34
CA VAL A 61 -12.68 -9.69 3.22
C VAL A 61 -12.96 -8.48 2.32
N VAL A 62 -14.21 -8.25 1.91
CA VAL A 62 -14.59 -7.12 1.06
C VAL A 62 -14.25 -5.78 1.73
N LYS A 63 -14.50 -5.64 3.03
CA LYS A 63 -14.16 -4.44 3.79
C LYS A 63 -12.65 -4.16 3.77
N LEU A 64 -11.83 -5.19 3.97
CA LEU A 64 -10.37 -5.06 3.94
C LEU A 64 -9.84 -4.76 2.53
N LEU A 65 -10.43 -5.36 1.49
CA LEU A 65 -10.08 -5.06 0.09
C LEU A 65 -10.40 -3.60 -0.28
N ARG A 66 -11.51 -3.04 0.21
CA ARG A 66 -11.84 -1.62 0.02
C ARG A 66 -10.86 -0.68 0.72
N GLN A 67 -10.39 -1.05 1.91
CA GLN A 67 -9.32 -0.29 2.57
C GLN A 67 -8.06 -0.30 1.71
N LEU A 68 -7.63 -1.48 1.26
CA LEU A 68 -6.44 -1.65 0.43
C LEU A 68 -6.52 -0.90 -0.91
N GLU A 69 -7.71 -0.84 -1.51
CA GLU A 69 -7.96 -0.06 -2.73
C GLU A 69 -7.61 1.42 -2.54
N THR A 70 -7.87 1.98 -1.36
CA THR A 70 -7.55 3.40 -1.06
C THR A 70 -6.14 3.62 -0.53
N THR A 71 -5.43 2.56 -0.14
CA THR A 71 -4.04 2.64 0.34
C THR A 71 -3.08 2.83 -0.83
N ARG A 72 -2.17 3.80 -0.71
CA ARG A 72 -1.03 3.94 -1.63
C ARG A 72 -0.02 2.83 -1.34
N ILE A 73 0.39 2.10 -2.36
CA ILE A 73 1.29 0.95 -2.21
C ILE A 73 2.42 1.12 -3.23
N SER A 74 3.66 1.20 -2.78
CA SER A 74 4.81 1.19 -3.68
C SER A 74 5.13 -0.23 -4.16
N TRP A 75 5.89 -0.36 -5.25
CA TRP A 75 6.37 -1.66 -5.71
C TRP A 75 7.22 -2.39 -4.65
N GLU A 76 8.07 -1.66 -3.93
CA GLU A 76 8.87 -2.20 -2.83
C GLU A 76 7.97 -2.79 -1.73
N THR A 77 6.95 -2.04 -1.32
CA THR A 77 5.95 -2.51 -0.35
C THR A 77 5.22 -3.76 -0.86
N VAL A 78 4.86 -3.85 -2.15
CA VAL A 78 4.26 -5.08 -2.71
C VAL A 78 5.19 -6.28 -2.55
N MET A 79 6.47 -6.10 -2.86
CA MET A 79 7.47 -7.17 -2.81
C MET A 79 7.77 -7.62 -1.39
N GLU A 80 7.95 -6.68 -0.47
CA GLU A 80 8.27 -6.94 0.94
C GLU A 80 7.08 -7.58 1.67
N THR A 81 5.88 -7.03 1.49
CA THR A 81 4.69 -7.51 2.20
C THR A 81 4.09 -8.76 1.58
N ARG A 82 4.41 -9.06 0.31
CA ARG A 82 3.79 -10.15 -0.47
C ARG A 82 2.26 -10.02 -0.59
N ILE A 83 1.70 -8.81 -0.47
CA ILE A 83 0.25 -8.55 -0.57
C ILE A 83 -0.38 -9.12 -1.84
N GLY A 84 0.36 -9.15 -2.97
CA GLY A 84 -0.12 -9.73 -4.21
C GLY A 84 -0.41 -11.24 -4.16
N VAL A 85 0.25 -11.99 -3.28
CA VAL A 85 -0.03 -13.42 -3.05
C VAL A 85 -1.33 -13.58 -2.26
N GLU A 86 -1.52 -12.73 -1.25
CA GLU A 86 -2.75 -12.73 -0.45
C GLU A 86 -3.96 -12.36 -1.30
N LEU A 87 -3.86 -11.33 -2.15
CA LEU A 87 -4.92 -10.94 -3.08
C LEU A 87 -5.33 -12.05 -4.04
N LYS A 88 -4.37 -12.81 -4.58
CA LYS A 88 -4.69 -13.98 -5.40
C LYS A 88 -5.44 -15.05 -4.60
N SER A 89 -5.02 -15.26 -3.36
CA SER A 89 -5.68 -16.22 -2.47
C SER A 89 -7.11 -15.79 -2.08
N CYS A 90 -7.39 -14.48 -2.04
CA CYS A 90 -8.75 -13.94 -1.89
C CYS A 90 -9.57 -14.04 -3.18
N GLN A 91 -8.94 -13.93 -4.36
CA GLN A 91 -9.65 -13.96 -5.64
C GLN A 91 -10.36 -15.31 -5.88
N ASP A 92 -9.78 -16.41 -5.44
CA ASP A 92 -10.31 -17.75 -5.75
C ASP A 92 -11.36 -18.26 -4.75
N GLY A 93 -11.66 -17.51 -3.68
CA GLY A 93 -12.41 -18.04 -2.52
C GLY A 93 -13.57 -17.21 -1.98
N TYR A 94 -13.83 -16.02 -2.51
CA TYR A 94 -14.86 -15.09 -2.01
C TYR A 94 -15.69 -14.54 -3.17
N GLY A 95 -16.95 -14.16 -2.91
CA GLY A 95 -17.94 -13.81 -3.92
C GLY A 95 -17.53 -12.75 -4.95
N ALA A 96 -18.43 -12.49 -5.91
CA ALA A 96 -18.13 -11.71 -7.12
C ALA A 96 -17.52 -10.32 -6.85
N GLU A 97 -17.92 -9.66 -5.76
CA GLU A 97 -17.37 -8.35 -5.40
C GLU A 97 -15.92 -8.44 -4.91
N ALA A 98 -15.59 -9.44 -4.08
CA ALA A 98 -14.22 -9.66 -3.64
C ALA A 98 -13.31 -10.00 -4.83
N GLN A 99 -13.80 -10.85 -5.76
CA GLN A 99 -13.12 -11.15 -7.01
C GLN A 99 -12.83 -9.90 -7.85
N ARG A 100 -13.85 -9.04 -8.02
CA ARG A 100 -13.72 -7.78 -8.77
C ARG A 100 -12.68 -6.85 -8.14
N LEU A 101 -12.73 -6.66 -6.82
CA LEU A 101 -11.78 -5.81 -6.09
C LEU A 101 -10.35 -6.38 -6.17
N CYS A 102 -10.17 -7.68 -5.97
CA CYS A 102 -8.86 -8.32 -6.12
C CYS A 102 -8.29 -8.13 -7.52
N ALA A 103 -9.08 -8.33 -8.57
CA ALA A 103 -8.64 -8.16 -9.95
C ALA A 103 -8.24 -6.70 -10.25
N GLN A 104 -9.02 -5.73 -9.77
CA GLN A 104 -8.75 -4.31 -9.94
C GLN A 104 -7.46 -3.89 -9.23
N ILE A 105 -7.29 -4.28 -7.96
CA ILE A 105 -6.09 -3.97 -7.18
C ILE A 105 -4.86 -4.64 -7.80
N LEU A 106 -4.94 -5.92 -8.17
CA LEU A 106 -3.84 -6.62 -8.85
C LEU A 106 -3.49 -5.99 -10.20
N GLY A 107 -4.47 -5.49 -10.94
CA GLY A 107 -4.26 -4.73 -12.17
C GLY A 107 -3.43 -3.48 -11.92
N ARG A 108 -3.85 -2.64 -10.96
CA ARG A 108 -3.14 -1.42 -10.56
C ARG A 108 -1.69 -1.72 -10.13
N LEU A 109 -1.50 -2.70 -9.24
CA LEU A 109 -0.16 -3.06 -8.76
C LEU A 109 0.75 -3.58 -9.88
N LYS A 110 0.19 -4.27 -10.89
CA LYS A 110 0.96 -4.71 -12.06
C LYS A 110 1.40 -3.54 -12.92
N ASP A 111 0.53 -2.57 -13.16
CA ASP A 111 0.85 -1.41 -14.00
C ASP A 111 1.88 -0.50 -13.32
N GLU A 112 1.70 -0.23 -12.03
CA GLU A 112 2.71 0.47 -11.21
C GLU A 112 4.05 -0.28 -11.18
N SER A 113 4.02 -1.62 -11.16
CA SER A 113 5.27 -2.41 -11.26
C SER A 113 5.97 -2.29 -12.61
N LYS A 114 5.26 -2.03 -13.71
CA LYS A 114 5.89 -1.84 -15.03
C LYS A 114 6.56 -0.47 -15.11
N GLU A 115 5.93 0.54 -14.51
CA GLU A 115 6.43 1.91 -14.48
C GLU A 115 7.64 2.08 -13.54
N GLN A 116 7.70 1.32 -12.45
CA GLN A 116 8.76 1.41 -11.43
C GLN A 116 9.90 0.40 -11.62
N ARG A 117 9.82 -0.49 -12.62
CA ARG A 117 10.94 -1.40 -12.93
C ARG A 117 12.15 -0.58 -13.42
N PRO A 118 13.37 -0.89 -12.96
CA PRO A 118 14.57 -0.39 -13.62
C PRO A 118 14.47 -0.81 -15.09
N MET A 119 14.48 0.15 -16.02
CA MET A 119 14.65 -0.17 -17.44
C MET A 119 15.96 -0.94 -17.55
N ARG A 120 15.86 -2.22 -17.94
CA ARG A 120 17.02 -3.04 -18.25
C ARG A 120 17.72 -2.53 -19.49
#